data_AF-A0A9X7BIY7-F1
#
_entry.id   AF-A0A9X7BIY7-F1
#
_cell.length_a   1.000
_cell.length_b   1.000
_cell.length_c   1.000
_cell.angle_alpha   90.00
_cell.angle_beta   90.00
_cell.angle_gamma   90.00
#
_symmetry.space_group_name_H-M   'P 1'
#
loop_
_entity.id
_entity.type
_entity.pdbx_description
1 polymer ?
#
loop_
_entity_poly.entity_id
_entity_poly.type
_entity_poly.pdbx_seq_one_letter_code
_entity_poly.pdbx_strand_id
1 'polypeptide(L)' 'MHALFITLRCTTMLFIIYMIKNERSKKIKIILYVFLTLDILIFLFLINMTYIVTTSLKYY' A
#
# COMPACT_ATOMS: atom_id res chain seq x y z
N MET A 1 -4.57 14.32 -11.11
CA MET A 1 -4.55 14.04 -9.66
C MET A 1 -4.18 12.60 -9.30
N HIS A 2 -4.49 11.57 -10.11
CA HIS A 2 -4.14 10.16 -9.83
C HIS A 2 -2.64 9.85 -9.72
N ALA A 3 -1.79 10.44 -10.58
CA ALA A 3 -0.35 10.16 -10.58
C ALA A 3 0.33 10.58 -9.26
N LEU A 4 -0.04 11.74 -8.73
CA LEU A 4 0.52 12.28 -7.49
C LEU A 4 0.19 11.40 -6.28
N PHE A 5 -1.01 10.82 -6.26
CA PHE A 5 -1.44 9.87 -5.22
C PHE A 5 -0.62 8.57 -5.24
N ILE A 6 -0.30 8.07 -6.44
CA ILE A 6 0.53 6.86 -6.61
C ILE A 6 1.96 7.14 -6.17
N THR A 7 2.53 8.27 -6.59
CA THR A 7 3.90 8.64 -6.21
C THR A 7 4.03 8.80 -4.70
N LEU A 8 3.11 9.53 -4.05
CA LEU A 8 3.11 9.72 -2.60
C LEU A 8 3.03 8.38 -1.86
N ARG A 9 2.16 7.47 -2.30
CA ARG A 9 2.04 6.12 -1.69
C ARG A 9 3.32 5.30 -1.83
N CYS A 10 3.95 5.32 -3.00
CA CYS A 10 5.23 4.64 -3.20
C CYS A 10 6.34 5.25 -2.33
N THR A 11 6.40 6.57 -2.20
CA THR A 11 7.37 7.24 -1.33
C THR A 11 7.15 6.87 0.14
N THR A 12 5.90 6.80 0.60
CA THR A 12 5.59 6.38 1.98
C THR A 12 5.97 4.92 2.23
N MET A 13 5.72 4.01 1.28
CA MET A 13 6.15 2.60 1.42
C MET A 13 7.67 2.48 1.53
N LEU A 14 8.42 3.19 0.67
CA LEU A 14 9.89 3.21 0.72
C LEU A 14 10.41 3.80 2.03
N PHE A 15 9.76 4.87 2.53
CA PHE A 15 10.11 5.48 3.81
C PHE A 15 9.89 4.50 4.98
N ILE A 16 8.77 3.77 5.01
CA ILE A 16 8.50 2.78 6.05
C ILE A 16 9.52 1.64 6.01
N ILE A 17 9.87 1.14 4.82
CA ILE A 17 10.90 0.10 4.65
C ILE A 17 12.26 0.60 5.16
N TYR A 18 12.62 1.84 4.84
CA TYR A 18 13.85 2.47 5.34
C TYR A 18 13.84 2.55 6.88
N MET A 19 12.72 2.99 7.46
CA MET A 19 12.55 3.07 8.92
C MET A 19 12.67 1.69 9.57
N ILE A 20 12.07 0.64 9.00
CA ILE A 20 12.20 -0.74 9.49
C ILE A 20 13.66 -1.20 9.47
N LYS A 21 14.40 -0.89 8.40
CA LYS A 21 15.81 -1.26 8.27
C LYS A 21 16.67 -0.54 9.31
N ASN A 22 16.41 0.74 9.55
CA ASN A 22 17.24 1.57 10.41
C ASN A 22 16.86 1.48 11.89
N GLU A 23 15.65 1.02 12.21
CA GLU A 23 15.21 0.99 13.60
C GLU A 23 15.87 -0.11 14.43
N ARG A 24 16.15 0.19 15.70
CA ARG A 24 16.66 -0.81 16.66
C ARG A 24 15.56 -1.37 17.57
N SER A 25 14.48 -0.62 17.79
CA SER A 25 13.40 -1.06 18.67
C SER A 25 12.53 -2.13 18.02
N LYS A 26 12.48 -3.32 18.63
CA LYS A 26 11.63 -4.44 18.16
C LYS A 26 10.14 -4.06 18.15
N LYS A 27 9.67 -3.28 19.14
CA LYS A 27 8.26 -2.86 19.23
C LYS A 27 7.88 -1.95 18.06
N ILE A 28 8.74 -0.99 17.71
CA ILE A 28 8.49 -0.04 16.62
C ILE A 28 8.52 -0.76 15.27
N LYS A 29 9.46 -1.70 15.06
CA LYS A 29 9.48 -2.54 13.85
C LYS A 29 8.19 -3.29 13.61
N ILE A 30 7.62 -3.90 14.65
CA ILE A 30 6.37 -4.66 14.53
C ILE A 30 5.23 -3.74 14.08
N ILE A 31 5.12 -2.55 14.69
CA ILE A 31 4.09 -1.56 14.30
C ILE A 31 4.27 -1.13 12.84
N LEU A 32 5.50 -0.84 12.43
CA LEU A 32 5.81 -0.47 11.03
C LEU A 32 5.49 -1.60 10.05
N TYR A 33 5.75 -2.86 10.42
CA TYR A 33 5.41 -4.02 9.59
C TYR A 33 3.89 -4.21 9.44
N VAL A 34 3.14 -4.04 10.54
CA VAL A 34 1.66 -4.11 10.50
C VAL A 34 1.12 -2.99 9.62
N PHE A 35 1.64 -1.78 9.76
CA PHE A 35 1.26 -0.64 8.94
C PHE A 35 1.53 -0.89 7.46
N LEU A 36 2.71 -1.42 7.12
CA LEU A 36 3.07 -1.76 5.74
C LEU A 36 2.15 -2.85 5.16
N THR A 37 1.82 -3.86 5.96
CA THR A 37 0.92 -4.96 5.55
C THR A 37 -0.48 -4.45 5.28
N LEU A 38 -1.01 -3.57 6.12
CA LEU A 38 -2.32 -2.95 5.93
C LEU A 38 -2.37 -2.10 4.65
N ASP A 39 -1.32 -1.32 4.37
CA ASP A 39 -1.29 -0.47 3.16
C ASP A 39 -1.29 -1.31 1.87
N ILE A 40 -0.52 -2.42 1.85
CA ILE A 40 -0.52 -3.39 0.75
C ILE A 40 -1.91 -4.03 0.57
N LEU A 41 -2.58 -4.38 1.68
CA LEU A 41 -3.90 -5.01 1.64
C LEU A 41 -4.96 -4.05 1.06
N ILE A 42 -4.92 -2.78 1.44
CA ILE A 42 -5.81 -1.74 0.87
C ILE A 42 -5.53 -1.56 -0.63
N PHE A 43 -4.25 -1.58 -1.04
CA PHE A 43 -3.89 -1.47 -2.45
C PHE A 43 -4.42 -2.65 -3.27
N LEU A 44 -4.29 -3.87 -2.74
CA LEU A 44 -4.80 -5.09 -3.39
C LEU A 44 -6.33 -5.05 -3.53
N PHE A 45 -7.03 -4.58 -2.50
CA PHE A 45 -8.48 -4.40 -2.53
C PHE A 45 -8.91 -3.38 -3.59
N LEU A 46 -8.19 -2.26 -3.72
CA LEU A 46 -8.45 -1.25 -4.74
C LEU A 46 -8.33 -1.81 -6.16
N ILE A 47 -7.27 -2.60 -6.41
CA ILE A 47 -7.06 -3.27 -7.70
C ILE A 47 -8.19 -4.25 -7.98
N ASN A 48 -8.57 -5.06 -6.98
CA ASN A 48 -9.64 -6.03 -7.14
C ASN A 48 -10.99 -5.36 -7.48
N MET A 49 -11.35 -4.28 -6.79
CA MET A 49 -12.55 -3.51 -7.12
C MET A 49 -12.49 -2.93 -8.53
N THR A 50 -11.33 -2.39 -8.94
CA THR A 50 -11.13 -1.88 -10.30
C THR A 50 -11.28 -3.00 -11.35
N TYR A 51 -10.76 -4.19 -11.06
CA TYR A 51 -10.88 -5.36 -11.92
C TYR A 51 -12.34 -5.83 -12.03
N ILE A 52 -13.08 -5.90 -10.92
CA ILE A 52 -14.51 -6.25 -10.92
C ILE A 52 -15.33 -5.23 -11.71
N VAL A 53 -15.07 -3.93 -11.51
CA VAL A 53 -15.78 -2.86 -12.24
C VAL A 53 -15.49 -2.93 -13.74
N THR A 54 -14.24 -3.11 -14.13
CA THR A 54 -13.84 -3.20 -15.55
C THR A 54 -14.36 -4.46 -16.24
N THR A 55 -14.38 -5.59 -15.54
CA THR A 55 -15.00 -6.83 -16.06
C THR A 55 -16.51 -6.69 -16.16
N SER A 56 -17.20 -6.16 -15.14
CA SER A 56 -18.63 -5.90 -15.19
C SER A 56 -19.04 -4.97 -16.35
N LEU A 57 -18.23 -3.96 -16.66
CA LEU A 57 -18.46 -3.04 -17.79
C LEU A 57 -18.22 -3.68 -19.15
N LYS A 58 -17.41 -4.74 -19.22
CA LYS A 58 -17.09 -5.45 -20.48
C LYS A 58 -18.16 -6.48 -20.86
N TYR A 59 -18.92 -6.97 -19.88
CA TYR A 59 -20.00 -7.94 -20.05
C TYR A 59 -21.40 -7.30 -20.10
N TYR A 60 -21.48 -5.97 -20.17
CA TYR A 60 -22.70 -5.18 -20.39
C TYR A 60 -22.59 -4.47 -21.74
#